data_AF-A0A8H7BQF4-F1
#
_entry.id   AF-A0A8H7BQF4-F1
#
_cell.length_a   1.000
_cell.length_b   1.000
_cell.length_c   1.000
_cell.angle_alpha   90.00
_cell.angle_beta   90.00
_cell.angle_gamma   90.00
#
_symmetry.space_group_name_H-M   'P 1'
#
loop_
_entity.id
_entity.type
_entity.pdbx_description
1 polymer ?
#
loop_
_entity_poly.entity_id
_entity_poly.type
_entity_poly.pdbx_seq_one_letter_code
_entity_poly.pdbx_strand_id
1 'polypeptide(L)'
;MTEDSVPLRPLHLRILFPHILTLPKTDPRRLNAPADITCSKAIDLELYTYFALLVRDFIHPWYRFVTNDQDLAPEITKILVTVVQRLQKRLCEQVDWTELILIRAPKLLTLHYRDYRTAKARLHMAHAGGAASLEELFHGMQPHFAIQQQDEYLRILSDFILKTLLDPQDYSSSCVRHLVREILANLVLGSLVDALSDPYTIHLIICKLLVAYEPLVDQQEASGDFAKINFKHCREEELKPTIQVRLQEELEEAQTTPMGGPTPPPAKPSPDKKGLPMQLQRLQEKRREKGDEIVDAEPEDLKTQKQERRRFSFSYITLQVMLAPVRSLWLYLITAFTSSQERYQQVTRHKKKTRHMRLVEPIMQFLRVALLVEDRPVLQWAWQMVAMFVWPLIRVFGGGLLVDKFLEQTILHVISEGYIVFYLQLGRDLLWPDGVFISRSETPTALQREQLRVRAERLLTVSFPYRKQKEKKRSHGHTAKFRTVLFETNDLNELQSHIHDTIEPLQNKYINKHLMFLLVDLVASTILPELVEPNKDEADDR
;
A
#
# COMPACT_ATOMS: atom_id res chain seq x y z
N MET A 1 48.21 -22.56 -7.48
CA MET A 1 47.65 -22.32 -6.14
C MET A 1 46.76 -21.10 -6.24
N THR A 2 45.51 -21.31 -6.66
CA THR A 2 44.46 -20.29 -6.61
C THR A 2 43.81 -20.43 -5.24
N GLU A 3 43.85 -19.37 -4.44
CA GLU A 3 43.04 -19.29 -3.23
C GLU A 3 41.57 -19.42 -3.63
N ASP A 4 41.01 -20.61 -3.51
CA ASP A 4 39.57 -20.83 -3.56
C ASP A 4 38.95 -19.95 -2.47
N SER A 5 38.25 -18.91 -2.90
CA SER A 5 37.46 -18.05 -2.04
C SER A 5 36.50 -18.91 -1.23
N VAL A 6 36.84 -19.18 0.03
CA VAL A 6 35.97 -19.89 0.98
C VAL A 6 34.61 -19.19 0.93
N PRO A 7 33.51 -19.89 0.59
CA PRO A 7 32.21 -19.25 0.54
C PRO A 7 31.93 -18.61 1.89
N LEU A 8 31.68 -17.29 1.87
CA LEU A 8 31.40 -16.51 3.07
C LEU A 8 30.29 -17.20 3.86
N ARG A 9 30.59 -17.52 5.12
CA ARG A 9 29.65 -18.26 5.99
C ARG A 9 28.35 -17.46 6.14
N PRO A 10 27.17 -18.12 6.19
CA PRO A 10 25.90 -17.45 6.37
C PRO A 10 25.89 -16.51 7.58
N LEU A 11 25.33 -15.32 7.40
CA LEU A 11 25.34 -14.25 8.41
C LEU A 11 24.68 -14.69 9.73
N HIS A 12 23.55 -15.41 9.66
CA HIS A 12 22.83 -15.86 10.84
C HIS A 12 23.63 -16.85 11.69
N LEU A 13 24.42 -17.75 11.10
CA LEU A 13 25.29 -18.66 11.85
C LEU A 13 26.40 -17.92 12.60
N ARG A 14 26.89 -16.81 12.03
CA ARG A 14 27.96 -16.01 12.66
C ARG A 14 27.46 -15.20 13.86
N ILE A 15 26.22 -14.71 13.78
CA ILE A 15 25.66 -13.78 14.77
C ILE A 15 24.91 -14.54 15.86
N LEU A 16 24.03 -15.46 15.48
CA LEU A 16 23.13 -16.15 16.41
C LEU A 16 23.74 -17.46 16.96
N PHE A 17 24.58 -18.13 16.17
CA PHE A 17 25.09 -19.47 16.50
C PHE A 17 26.63 -19.57 16.43
N PRO A 18 27.39 -18.64 17.04
CA PRO A 18 28.85 -18.64 16.92
C PRO A 18 29.49 -19.92 17.48
N HIS A 19 28.89 -20.51 18.52
CA HIS A 19 29.32 -21.76 19.15
C HIS A 19 29.19 -23.00 18.24
N ILE A 20 28.32 -22.96 17.24
CA ILE A 20 28.14 -24.08 16.29
C ILE A 20 29.28 -24.07 15.26
N LEU A 21 29.83 -22.89 14.98
CA LEU A 21 30.96 -22.73 14.06
C LEU A 21 32.28 -23.25 14.63
N THR A 22 32.39 -23.42 15.95
CA THR A 22 33.57 -23.98 16.63
C THR A 22 33.54 -25.50 16.71
N LEU A 23 32.40 -26.14 16.42
CA LEU A 23 32.25 -27.60 16.45
C LEU A 23 32.78 -28.27 15.16
N PRO A 24 33.27 -29.53 15.24
CA PRO A 24 33.66 -30.30 14.06
C PRO A 24 32.51 -30.43 13.05
N LYS A 25 32.83 -30.51 11.75
CA LYS A 25 31.80 -30.65 10.68
C LYS A 25 30.95 -31.92 10.82
N THR A 26 31.44 -32.94 11.51
CA THR A 26 30.78 -34.24 11.74
C THR A 26 29.91 -34.26 13.00
N ASP A 27 29.89 -33.19 13.80
CA ASP A 27 29.13 -33.15 15.05
C ASP A 27 27.61 -33.06 14.76
N PRO A 28 26.77 -33.96 15.30
CA PRO A 28 25.32 -33.93 15.11
C PRO A 28 24.69 -32.60 15.54
N ARG A 29 25.28 -31.90 16.53
CA ARG A 29 24.81 -30.58 16.99
C ARG A 29 25.02 -29.49 15.95
N ARG A 30 25.96 -29.69 15.01
CA ARG A 30 26.21 -28.78 13.88
C ARG A 30 25.39 -29.15 12.64
N LEU A 31 25.10 -30.43 12.46
CA LEU A 31 24.33 -30.94 11.32
C LEU A 31 22.83 -30.61 11.43
N ASN A 32 22.29 -30.60 12.66
CA ASN A 32 20.86 -30.37 12.93
C ASN A 32 20.55 -28.94 13.36
N ALA A 33 21.48 -28.01 13.17
CA ALA A 33 21.33 -26.62 13.56
C ALA A 33 21.40 -25.67 12.37
N PRO A 34 20.61 -24.58 12.38
CA PRO A 34 19.69 -24.17 13.43
C PRO A 34 18.38 -24.98 13.44
N ALA A 35 17.60 -24.90 14.52
CA ALA A 35 16.34 -25.62 14.65
C ALA A 35 15.34 -25.19 13.57
N ASP A 36 14.54 -26.12 13.05
CA ASP A 36 13.52 -25.81 12.06
C ASP A 36 12.43 -24.92 12.70
N ILE A 37 12.12 -23.79 12.05
CA ILE A 37 11.08 -22.85 12.49
C ILE A 37 9.76 -23.22 11.80
N THR A 38 9.82 -23.54 10.51
CA THR A 38 8.65 -23.84 9.69
C THR A 38 8.84 -25.16 8.95
N CYS A 39 7.85 -25.55 8.14
CA CYS A 39 7.99 -26.73 7.27
C CYS A 39 8.92 -26.49 6.06
N SER A 40 9.41 -25.26 5.85
CA SER A 40 10.26 -24.88 4.72
C SER A 40 11.62 -24.36 5.18
N LYS A 41 12.67 -25.07 4.78
CA LYS A 41 14.06 -24.64 5.02
C LYS A 41 14.42 -23.33 4.34
N ALA A 42 13.78 -23.00 3.21
CA ALA A 42 14.03 -21.75 2.50
C ALA A 42 13.47 -20.56 3.28
N ILE A 43 12.27 -20.69 3.85
CA ILE A 43 11.68 -19.68 4.72
C ILE A 43 12.52 -19.52 5.99
N ASP A 44 12.92 -20.64 6.61
CA ASP A 44 13.69 -20.63 7.86
C ASP A 44 15.05 -19.91 7.69
N LEU A 45 15.71 -20.12 6.55
CA LEU A 45 16.97 -19.44 6.23
C LEU A 45 16.80 -17.90 6.22
N GLU A 46 15.72 -17.42 5.62
CA GLU A 46 15.42 -15.99 5.57
C GLU A 46 15.03 -15.46 6.96
N LEU A 47 14.18 -16.18 7.71
CA LEU A 47 13.80 -15.82 9.08
C LEU A 47 15.01 -15.70 10.01
N TYR A 48 15.93 -16.68 9.98
CA TYR A 48 17.16 -16.61 10.77
C TYR A 48 18.04 -15.44 10.34
N THR A 49 18.06 -15.09 9.06
CA THR A 49 18.78 -13.91 8.57
C THR A 49 18.16 -12.62 9.13
N TYR A 50 16.83 -12.52 9.18
CA TYR A 50 16.13 -11.42 9.84
C TYR A 50 16.45 -11.33 11.33
N PHE A 51 16.37 -12.44 12.07
CA PHE A 51 16.69 -12.47 13.49
C PHE A 51 18.12 -11.99 13.76
N ALA A 52 19.06 -12.41 12.92
CA ALA A 52 20.45 -12.00 13.02
C ALA A 52 20.64 -10.50 12.77
N LEU A 53 19.94 -9.93 11.78
CA LEU A 53 19.96 -8.49 11.52
C LEU A 53 19.33 -7.69 12.66
N LEU A 54 18.22 -8.17 13.22
CA LEU A 54 17.56 -7.56 14.37
C LEU A 54 18.48 -7.51 15.60
N VAL A 55 19.11 -8.63 15.94
CA VAL A 55 20.06 -8.71 17.06
C VAL A 55 21.28 -7.82 16.82
N ARG A 56 21.82 -7.82 15.60
CA ARG A 56 23.01 -7.03 15.25
C ARG A 56 22.77 -5.52 15.37
N ASP A 57 21.63 -5.03 14.89
CA ASP A 57 21.40 -3.58 14.75
C ASP A 57 20.59 -2.98 15.88
N PHE A 58 19.73 -3.76 16.55
CA PHE A 58 18.85 -3.24 17.58
C PHE A 58 19.16 -3.73 18.99
N ILE A 59 20.02 -4.74 19.17
CA ILE A 59 20.33 -5.28 20.50
C ILE A 59 21.81 -5.07 20.84
N HIS A 60 22.71 -5.59 20.01
CA HIS A 60 24.16 -5.49 20.25
C HIS A 60 24.71 -4.07 20.47
N PRO A 61 24.22 -3.00 19.80
CA PRO A 61 24.81 -1.68 19.94
C PRO A 61 24.68 -1.10 21.34
N TRP A 62 23.62 -1.41 22.09
CA TRP A 62 23.45 -0.92 23.46
C TRP A 62 23.73 -1.99 24.51
N TYR A 63 23.44 -3.27 24.23
CA TYR A 63 23.55 -4.34 25.23
C TYR A 63 24.98 -4.52 25.74
N ARG A 64 25.98 -4.38 24.87
CA ARG A 64 27.40 -4.46 25.22
C ARG A 64 27.85 -3.37 26.20
N PHE A 65 27.13 -2.24 26.27
CA PHE A 65 27.41 -1.18 27.23
C PHE A 65 26.75 -1.43 28.58
N VAL A 66 25.74 -2.29 28.64
CA VAL A 66 25.01 -2.64 29.87
C VAL A 66 25.65 -3.85 30.55
N THR A 67 25.99 -4.90 29.79
CA THR A 67 26.58 -6.13 30.33
C THR A 67 27.46 -6.85 29.30
N ASN A 68 28.35 -7.71 29.80
CA ASN A 68 29.21 -8.60 29.00
C ASN A 68 28.61 -10.00 28.79
N ASP A 69 27.43 -10.25 29.36
CA ASP A 69 26.68 -11.49 29.17
C ASP A 69 26.37 -11.73 27.68
N GLN A 70 26.45 -12.98 27.22
CA GLN A 70 26.17 -13.39 25.84
C GLN A 70 24.85 -14.15 25.71
N ASP A 71 24.16 -14.42 26.81
CA ASP A 71 22.98 -15.29 26.86
C ASP A 71 21.69 -14.61 26.36
N LEU A 72 21.67 -13.27 26.27
CA LEU A 72 20.48 -12.55 25.77
C LEU A 72 20.15 -12.87 24.30
N ALA A 73 21.17 -12.94 23.42
CA ALA A 73 20.95 -13.21 22.01
C ALA A 73 20.32 -14.60 21.73
N PRO A 74 20.80 -15.72 22.32
CA PRO A 74 20.16 -17.01 22.17
C PRO A 74 18.75 -17.06 22.79
N GLU A 75 18.51 -16.43 23.94
CA GLU A 75 17.16 -16.37 24.53
C GLU A 75 16.18 -15.58 23.66
N ILE A 76 16.57 -14.42 23.13
CA ILE A 76 15.75 -13.66 22.18
C ILE A 76 15.46 -14.50 20.92
N THR A 77 16.47 -15.22 20.42
CA THR A 77 16.28 -16.09 19.25
C THR A 77 15.28 -17.20 19.54
N LYS A 78 15.37 -17.83 20.71
CA LYS A 78 14.42 -18.87 21.15
C LYS A 78 12.98 -18.32 21.23
N ILE A 79 12.79 -17.15 21.84
CA ILE A 79 11.48 -16.48 21.90
C ILE A 79 10.95 -16.18 20.49
N LEU A 80 11.79 -15.62 19.61
CA LEU A 80 11.40 -15.31 18.23
C LEU A 80 11.01 -16.57 17.44
N VAL A 81 11.74 -17.67 17.61
CA VAL A 81 11.42 -18.98 17.02
C VAL A 81 10.05 -19.46 17.50
N THR A 82 9.80 -19.47 18.82
CA THR A 82 8.51 -19.89 19.40
C THR A 82 7.36 -19.03 18.88
N VAL A 83 7.53 -17.70 18.84
CA VAL A 83 6.52 -16.77 18.33
C VAL A 83 6.21 -17.04 16.86
N VAL A 84 7.23 -17.22 16.02
CA VAL A 84 7.03 -17.48 14.59
C VAL A 84 6.41 -18.85 14.35
N GLN A 85 6.78 -19.89 15.11
CA GLN A 85 6.14 -21.20 15.04
C GLN A 85 4.65 -21.14 15.38
N ARG A 86 4.29 -20.45 16.47
CA ARG A 86 2.89 -20.27 16.87
C ARG A 86 2.10 -19.46 15.84
N LEU A 87 2.70 -18.39 15.30
CA LEU A 87 2.09 -17.59 14.25
C LEU A 87 1.91 -18.41 12.96
N GLN A 88 2.93 -19.15 12.54
CA GLN A 88 2.89 -20.00 11.34
C GLN A 88 1.79 -21.06 11.46
N LYS A 89 1.69 -21.74 12.60
CA LYS A 89 0.63 -22.71 12.86
C LYS A 89 -0.76 -22.08 12.66
N ARG A 90 -0.98 -20.90 13.26
CA ARG A 90 -2.26 -20.17 13.12
C ARG A 90 -2.54 -19.74 11.68
N LEU A 91 -1.57 -19.10 11.03
CA LEU A 91 -1.70 -18.61 9.66
C LEU A 91 -1.94 -19.73 8.63
N CYS A 92 -1.41 -20.94 8.88
CA CYS A 92 -1.56 -22.08 7.99
C CYS A 92 -2.80 -22.94 8.30
N GLU A 93 -3.16 -23.11 9.57
CA GLU A 93 -4.22 -24.05 9.99
C GLU A 93 -5.56 -23.38 10.27
N GLN A 94 -5.57 -22.14 10.77
CA GLN A 94 -6.77 -21.48 11.29
C GLN A 94 -7.32 -20.40 10.35
N VAL A 95 -6.46 -19.80 9.52
CA VAL A 95 -6.84 -18.66 8.66
C VAL A 95 -7.30 -19.15 7.28
N ASP A 96 -8.58 -18.92 6.96
CA ASP A 96 -9.05 -19.00 5.57
C ASP A 96 -8.76 -17.69 4.83
N TRP A 97 -7.60 -17.67 4.17
CA TRP A 97 -7.17 -16.53 3.35
C TRP A 97 -8.08 -16.24 2.16
N THR A 98 -8.76 -17.27 1.63
CA THR A 98 -9.68 -17.12 0.50
C THR A 98 -10.91 -16.34 0.95
N GLU A 99 -11.48 -16.70 2.10
CA GLU A 99 -12.59 -15.97 2.70
C GLU A 99 -12.18 -14.55 3.11
N LEU A 100 -11.03 -14.39 3.78
CA LEU A 100 -10.56 -13.08 4.24
C LEU A 100 -10.39 -12.09 3.08
N ILE A 101 -9.68 -12.49 2.02
CA ILE A 101 -9.28 -11.60 0.92
C ILE A 101 -10.41 -11.42 -0.11
N LEU A 102 -11.16 -12.47 -0.45
CA LEU A 102 -12.16 -12.40 -1.52
C LEU A 102 -13.57 -12.05 -1.02
N ILE A 103 -13.84 -12.20 0.29
CA ILE A 103 -15.18 -12.01 0.84
C ILE A 103 -15.21 -10.91 1.90
N ARG A 104 -14.46 -11.05 2.99
CA ARG A 104 -14.57 -10.11 4.13
C ARG A 104 -13.97 -8.74 3.80
N ALA A 105 -12.77 -8.70 3.22
CA ALA A 105 -12.12 -7.44 2.86
C ALA A 105 -12.89 -6.63 1.78
N PRO A 106 -13.40 -7.21 0.68
CA PRO A 106 -14.17 -6.46 -0.32
C PRO A 106 -15.51 -5.95 0.24
N LYS A 107 -16.16 -6.70 1.14
CA LYS A 107 -17.37 -6.22 1.84
C LYS A 107 -17.07 -4.99 2.70
N LEU A 108 -15.96 -5.01 3.44
CA LEU A 108 -15.53 -3.87 4.24
C LEU A 108 -15.24 -2.64 3.37
N LEU A 109 -14.52 -2.82 2.25
CA LEU A 109 -14.25 -1.76 1.29
C LEU A 109 -15.55 -1.20 0.66
N THR A 110 -16.51 -2.08 0.35
CA THR A 110 -17.82 -1.69 -0.19
C THR A 110 -18.57 -0.80 0.80
N LEU A 111 -18.60 -1.20 2.07
CA LEU A 111 -19.22 -0.44 3.15
C LEU A 111 -18.55 0.93 3.29
N HIS A 112 -17.21 0.96 3.38
CA HIS A 112 -16.44 2.18 3.49
C HIS A 112 -16.72 3.19 2.36
N TYR A 113 -16.74 2.74 1.10
CA TYR A 113 -17.02 3.60 -0.05
C TYR A 113 -18.47 4.10 -0.06
N ARG A 114 -19.43 3.24 0.30
CA ARG A 114 -20.84 3.62 0.37
C ARG A 114 -21.07 4.66 1.46
N ASP A 115 -20.45 4.47 2.62
CA ASP A 115 -20.55 5.38 3.75
C ASP A 115 -19.89 6.73 3.42
N TYR A 116 -18.74 6.73 2.76
CA TYR A 116 -18.08 7.96 2.31
C TYR A 116 -19.00 8.80 1.43
N ARG A 117 -19.61 8.17 0.43
CA ARG A 117 -20.51 8.85 -0.51
C ARG A 117 -21.78 9.33 0.17
N THR A 118 -22.31 8.55 1.10
CA THR A 118 -23.49 8.94 1.88
C THR A 118 -23.16 10.16 2.76
N ALA A 119 -21.97 10.20 3.37
CA ALA A 119 -21.50 11.35 4.14
C ALA A 119 -21.30 12.58 3.25
N LYS A 120 -20.66 12.40 2.08
CA LYS A 120 -20.46 13.47 1.08
C LYS A 120 -21.78 14.03 0.55
N ALA A 121 -22.76 13.18 0.25
CA ALA A 121 -24.07 13.63 -0.18
C ALA A 121 -24.81 14.43 0.90
N ARG A 122 -24.66 14.05 2.18
CA ARG A 122 -25.24 14.77 3.32
C ARG A 122 -24.58 16.13 3.58
N LEU A 123 -23.30 16.30 3.25
CA LEU A 123 -22.58 17.57 3.40
C LEU A 123 -23.30 18.73 2.68
N HIS A 124 -23.96 18.45 1.55
CA HIS A 124 -24.68 19.45 0.75
C HIS A 124 -26.16 19.60 1.13
N MET A 125 -26.65 18.90 2.15
CA MET A 125 -28.04 18.98 2.60
C MET A 125 -28.20 19.97 3.77
N ALA A 126 -29.16 20.90 3.66
CA ALA A 126 -29.42 21.94 4.66
C ALA A 126 -29.75 21.41 6.09
N HIS A 127 -30.15 20.14 6.21
CA HIS A 127 -30.49 19.50 7.49
C HIS A 127 -29.29 18.90 8.24
N ALA A 128 -28.07 18.94 7.68
CA ALA A 128 -26.85 18.40 8.32
C ALA A 128 -26.29 19.29 9.44
N GLY A 129 -27.12 20.19 10.01
CA GLY A 129 -26.71 21.06 11.10
C GLY A 129 -25.56 22.01 10.74
N GLY A 130 -25.44 22.43 9.47
CA GLY A 130 -24.65 23.58 8.99
C GLY A 130 -23.13 23.64 9.27
N ALA A 131 -22.59 22.77 10.13
CA ALA A 131 -21.24 22.91 10.70
C ALA A 131 -20.44 21.61 10.73
N ALA A 132 -21.04 20.45 10.42
CA ALA A 132 -20.32 19.17 10.46
C ALA A 132 -19.38 19.00 9.26
N SER A 133 -18.10 18.79 9.51
CA SER A 133 -17.13 18.44 8.48
C SER A 133 -17.43 17.07 7.86
N LEU A 134 -16.92 16.79 6.66
CA LEU A 134 -17.04 15.45 6.04
C LEU A 134 -16.50 14.35 6.96
N GLU A 135 -15.41 14.65 7.69
CA GLU A 135 -14.76 13.75 8.64
C GLU A 135 -15.67 13.41 9.82
N GLU A 136 -16.37 14.40 10.39
CA GLU A 136 -17.33 14.19 11.48
C GLU A 136 -18.55 13.37 11.02
N LEU A 137 -19.12 13.72 9.86
CA LEU A 137 -20.24 12.96 9.29
C LEU A 137 -19.86 11.52 9.02
N PHE A 138 -18.65 11.29 8.48
CA PHE A 138 -18.13 9.96 8.23
C PHE A 138 -17.87 9.18 9.52
N HIS A 139 -17.25 9.82 10.51
CA HIS A 139 -17.01 9.22 11.83
C HIS A 139 -18.30 8.78 12.50
N GLY A 140 -19.38 9.57 12.38
CA GLY A 140 -20.69 9.21 12.88
C GLY A 140 -21.31 7.98 12.21
N MET A 141 -20.89 7.64 10.98
CA MET A 141 -21.37 6.44 10.28
C MET A 141 -20.48 5.22 10.49
N GLN A 142 -19.17 5.41 10.64
CA GLN A 142 -18.21 4.34 10.96
C GLN A 142 -17.45 4.64 12.25
N PRO A 143 -18.10 4.69 13.42
CA PRO A 143 -17.41 5.04 14.67
C PRO A 143 -16.38 3.96 15.01
N HIS A 144 -15.17 4.39 15.39
CA HIS A 144 -14.11 3.48 15.81
C HIS A 144 -13.30 4.08 16.96
N PHE A 145 -13.18 3.36 18.06
CA PHE A 145 -12.54 3.84 19.31
C PHE A 145 -11.07 4.26 19.10
N ALA A 146 -10.31 3.49 18.31
CA ALA A 146 -8.91 3.79 17.99
C ALA A 146 -8.69 5.12 17.26
N ILE A 147 -9.72 5.77 16.72
CA ILE A 147 -9.57 7.07 16.06
C ILE A 147 -9.28 8.18 17.08
N GLN A 148 -9.88 8.08 18.27
CA GLN A 148 -9.65 9.02 19.37
C GLN A 148 -8.48 8.58 20.25
N GLN A 149 -8.35 7.27 20.50
CA GLN A 149 -7.36 6.69 21.41
C GLN A 149 -6.48 5.65 20.70
N GLN A 150 -5.81 6.07 19.64
CA GLN A 150 -4.97 5.21 18.79
C GLN A 150 -3.92 4.43 19.61
N ASP A 151 -3.15 5.14 20.43
CA ASP A 151 -2.02 4.53 21.16
C ASP A 151 -2.50 3.51 22.19
N GLU A 152 -3.61 3.80 22.88
CA GLU A 152 -4.19 2.90 23.87
C GLU A 152 -4.77 1.65 23.22
N TYR A 153 -5.55 1.81 22.15
CA TYR A 153 -6.09 0.69 21.38
C TYR A 153 -4.97 -0.23 20.86
N LEU A 154 -3.91 0.35 20.25
CA LEU A 154 -2.81 -0.43 19.69
C LEU A 154 -1.99 -1.13 20.78
N ARG A 155 -1.85 -0.53 21.97
CA ARG A 155 -1.22 -1.17 23.13
C ARG A 155 -2.05 -2.33 23.65
N ILE A 156 -3.36 -2.15 23.77
CA ILE A 156 -4.29 -3.21 24.21
C ILE A 156 -4.23 -4.39 23.23
N LEU A 157 -4.38 -4.11 21.93
CA LEU A 157 -4.28 -5.13 20.88
C LEU A 157 -2.92 -5.85 20.93
N SER A 158 -1.83 -5.10 21.12
CA SER A 158 -0.48 -5.67 21.24
C SER A 158 -0.35 -6.57 22.49
N ASP A 159 -0.88 -6.18 23.64
CA ASP A 159 -0.84 -6.99 24.86
C ASP A 159 -1.61 -8.31 24.67
N PHE A 160 -2.76 -8.29 23.99
CA PHE A 160 -3.49 -9.50 23.60
C PHE A 160 -2.70 -10.39 22.64
N ILE A 161 -2.11 -9.81 21.58
CA ILE A 161 -1.24 -10.56 20.65
C ILE A 161 -0.10 -11.24 21.43
N LEU A 162 0.53 -10.53 22.36
CA LEU A 162 1.63 -11.06 23.17
C LEU A 162 1.17 -12.14 24.15
N LYS A 163 0.01 -11.98 24.81
CA LYS A 163 -0.57 -13.01 25.69
C LYS A 163 -0.79 -14.32 24.93
N THR A 164 -1.19 -14.23 23.66
CA THR A 164 -1.48 -15.40 22.84
C THR A 164 -0.22 -16.01 22.21
N LEU A 165 0.77 -15.20 21.83
CA LEU A 165 1.95 -15.68 21.12
C LEU A 165 3.14 -16.05 22.03
N LEU A 166 3.29 -15.42 23.21
CA LEU A 166 4.39 -15.72 24.12
C LEU A 166 4.10 -16.89 25.06
N ASP A 167 5.15 -17.56 25.53
CA ASP A 167 5.02 -18.52 26.62
C ASP A 167 4.61 -17.80 27.93
N PRO A 168 3.86 -18.43 28.84
CA PRO A 168 3.42 -17.79 30.08
C PRO A 168 4.58 -17.25 30.92
N GLN A 169 5.74 -17.91 30.88
CA GLN A 169 6.95 -17.48 31.57
C GLN A 169 7.48 -16.15 31.00
N ASP A 170 7.56 -16.04 29.67
CA ASP A 170 8.03 -14.82 29.01
C ASP A 170 7.03 -13.67 29.13
N TYR A 171 5.73 -13.97 29.05
CA TYR A 171 4.67 -12.97 29.25
C TYR A 171 4.64 -12.43 30.69
N SER A 172 4.99 -13.25 31.68
CA SER A 172 5.07 -12.83 33.08
C SER A 172 6.19 -11.81 33.34
N SER A 173 7.23 -11.79 32.49
CA SER A 173 8.30 -10.81 32.56
C SER A 173 7.81 -9.43 32.15
N SER A 174 7.67 -8.53 33.14
CA SER A 174 7.21 -7.16 32.91
C SER A 174 8.11 -6.39 31.94
N CYS A 175 9.42 -6.61 31.99
CA CYS A 175 10.38 -5.96 31.10
C CYS A 175 10.16 -6.39 29.64
N VAL A 176 10.12 -7.71 29.38
CA VAL A 176 9.91 -8.25 28.02
C VAL A 176 8.55 -7.84 27.49
N ARG A 177 7.49 -8.02 28.29
CA ARG A 177 6.13 -7.68 27.88
C ARG A 177 6.00 -6.20 27.51
N HIS A 178 6.45 -5.29 28.36
CA HIS A 178 6.35 -3.85 28.05
C HIS A 178 7.22 -3.45 26.86
N LEU A 179 8.46 -3.92 26.78
CA LEU A 179 9.36 -3.59 25.67
C LEU A 179 8.78 -4.05 24.33
N VAL A 180 8.39 -5.33 24.23
CA VAL A 180 7.87 -5.90 22.99
C VAL A 180 6.50 -5.29 22.66
N ARG A 181 5.67 -4.97 23.64
CA ARG A 181 4.38 -4.28 23.43
C ARG A 181 4.58 -2.90 22.81
N GLU A 182 5.50 -2.08 23.32
CA GLU A 182 5.72 -0.74 22.75
C GLU A 182 6.33 -0.80 21.34
N ILE A 183 7.20 -1.78 21.07
CA ILE A 183 7.71 -2.03 19.71
C ILE A 183 6.55 -2.43 18.79
N LEU A 184 5.74 -3.41 19.18
CA LEU A 184 4.63 -3.89 18.37
C LEU A 184 3.57 -2.80 18.13
N ALA A 185 3.16 -2.09 19.19
CA ALA A 185 2.13 -1.05 19.11
C ALA A 185 2.58 0.15 18.28
N ASN A 186 3.77 0.71 18.56
CA ASN A 186 4.17 1.99 17.98
C ASN A 186 5.02 1.82 16.71
N LEU A 187 6.01 0.92 16.75
CA LEU A 187 6.95 0.75 15.63
C LEU A 187 6.36 -0.10 14.52
N VAL A 188 5.50 -1.08 14.83
CA VAL A 188 4.91 -1.95 13.82
C VAL A 188 3.50 -1.50 13.47
N LEU A 189 2.53 -1.70 14.36
CA LEU A 189 1.11 -1.50 14.05
C LEU A 189 0.77 -0.02 13.79
N GLY A 190 1.21 0.89 14.66
CA GLY A 190 0.97 2.33 14.50
C GLY A 190 1.60 2.88 13.23
N SER A 191 2.86 2.51 12.98
CA SER A 191 3.55 2.89 11.74
C SER A 191 2.87 2.34 10.48
N LEU A 192 2.30 1.13 10.53
CA LEU A 192 1.54 0.56 9.41
C LEU A 192 0.22 1.30 9.19
N VAL A 193 -0.55 1.55 10.24
CA VAL A 193 -1.82 2.29 10.15
C VAL A 193 -1.58 3.69 9.61
N ASP A 194 -0.61 4.43 10.16
CA ASP A 194 -0.31 5.80 9.70
C ASP A 194 0.23 5.85 8.27
N ALA A 195 1.04 4.86 7.87
CA ALA A 195 1.56 4.76 6.51
C ALA A 195 0.45 4.45 5.50
N LEU A 196 -0.33 3.39 5.73
CA LEU A 196 -1.37 2.92 4.80
C LEU A 196 -2.58 3.87 4.75
N SER A 197 -2.77 4.71 5.77
CA SER A 197 -3.80 5.74 5.74
C SER A 197 -3.39 6.99 4.94
N ASP A 198 -2.09 7.25 4.74
CA ASP A 198 -1.64 8.45 4.00
C ASP A 198 -1.97 8.31 2.50
N PRO A 199 -2.73 9.24 1.89
CA PRO A 199 -3.06 9.18 0.47
C PRO A 199 -1.83 9.07 -0.42
N TYR A 200 -0.74 9.75 -0.06
CA TYR A 200 0.54 9.67 -0.79
C TYR A 200 1.04 8.24 -0.89
N THR A 201 0.98 7.51 0.23
CA THR A 201 1.31 6.10 0.30
C THR A 201 0.37 5.33 -0.64
N ILE A 202 -0.93 5.55 -0.60
CA ILE A 202 -1.89 4.86 -1.48
C ILE A 202 -1.60 5.12 -2.96
N HIS A 203 -1.26 6.35 -3.37
CA HIS A 203 -0.86 6.64 -4.75
C HIS A 203 0.44 5.93 -5.14
N LEU A 204 1.40 5.87 -4.21
CA LEU A 204 2.63 5.12 -4.40
C LEU A 204 2.34 3.63 -4.61
N ILE A 205 1.40 3.06 -3.83
CA ILE A 205 0.92 1.68 -3.99
C ILE A 205 0.45 1.49 -5.42
N ILE A 206 -0.50 2.31 -5.87
CA ILE A 206 -1.09 2.22 -7.20
C ILE A 206 -0.01 2.30 -8.28
N CYS A 207 0.91 3.27 -8.19
CA CYS A 207 2.01 3.40 -9.14
C CYS A 207 2.88 2.15 -9.19
N LYS A 208 3.21 1.58 -8.02
CA LYS A 208 4.03 0.37 -7.91
C LYS A 208 3.31 -0.88 -8.41
N LEU A 209 1.99 -0.98 -8.28
CA LEU A 209 1.21 -2.08 -8.85
C LEU A 209 1.13 -2.00 -10.38
N LEU A 210 1.14 -0.78 -10.93
CA LEU A 210 0.93 -0.50 -12.35
C LEU A 210 2.21 -0.15 -13.13
N VAL A 211 3.40 -0.45 -12.59
CA VAL A 211 4.69 -0.14 -13.24
C VAL A 211 4.79 -0.65 -14.67
N ALA A 212 4.15 -1.79 -15.00
CA ALA A 212 4.13 -2.32 -16.37
C ALA A 212 3.49 -1.38 -17.41
N TYR A 213 2.63 -0.46 -16.97
CA TYR A 213 1.95 0.53 -17.81
C TYR A 213 2.68 1.87 -17.88
N GLU A 214 3.77 2.04 -17.13
CA GLU A 214 4.59 3.25 -17.13
C GLU A 214 5.05 3.71 -18.53
N PRO A 215 5.63 2.84 -19.39
CA PRO A 215 6.04 3.26 -20.73
C PRO A 215 4.87 3.70 -21.61
N LEU A 216 3.66 3.18 -21.35
CA LEU A 216 2.47 3.58 -22.08
C LEU A 216 1.99 4.96 -21.65
N VAL A 217 2.07 5.30 -20.35
CA VAL A 217 1.75 6.66 -19.89
C VAL A 217 2.73 7.66 -20.49
N ASP A 218 4.03 7.37 -20.45
CA ASP A 218 5.07 8.25 -20.99
C ASP A 218 4.86 8.52 -22.49
N GLN A 219 4.47 7.50 -23.26
CA GLN A 219 4.14 7.65 -24.66
C GLN A 219 2.92 8.58 -24.89
N GLN A 220 1.89 8.49 -24.04
CA GLN A 220 0.66 9.28 -24.17
C GLN A 220 0.83 10.72 -23.65
N GLU A 221 1.72 10.92 -22.68
CA GLU A 221 2.16 12.26 -22.26
C GLU A 221 3.00 12.92 -23.37
N ALA A 222 3.88 12.17 -24.03
CA ALA A 222 4.68 12.65 -25.14
C ALA A 222 3.86 12.98 -26.40
N SER A 223 2.75 12.27 -26.65
CA SER A 223 1.81 12.60 -27.74
C SER A 223 0.92 13.82 -27.45
N GLY A 224 0.94 14.34 -26.22
CA GLY A 224 0.10 15.47 -25.81
C GLY A 224 -1.37 15.10 -25.59
N ASP A 225 -1.70 13.81 -25.52
CA ASP A 225 -3.10 13.36 -25.40
C ASP A 225 -3.70 13.73 -24.02
N PHE A 226 -2.86 13.89 -22.99
CA PHE A 226 -3.24 14.37 -21.64
C PHE A 226 -3.25 15.91 -21.48
N ALA A 227 -3.10 16.68 -22.55
CA ALA A 227 -2.93 18.14 -22.48
C ALA A 227 -3.95 18.91 -23.33
N LYS A 228 -5.23 18.91 -22.93
CA LYS A 228 -6.24 19.87 -23.45
C LYS A 228 -7.04 20.64 -22.40
N ILE A 229 -6.85 20.38 -21.11
CA ILE A 229 -7.55 21.12 -20.06
C ILE A 229 -6.53 21.71 -19.09
N ASN A 230 -5.93 22.84 -19.46
CA ASN A 230 -5.26 23.71 -18.49
C ASN A 230 -5.43 25.21 -18.80
N PHE A 231 -6.53 25.57 -19.47
CA PHE A 231 -6.88 26.99 -19.69
C PHE A 231 -8.37 27.36 -19.51
N LYS A 232 -9.26 26.40 -19.22
CA LYS A 232 -10.69 26.73 -18.97
C LYS A 232 -11.09 26.77 -17.49
N HIS A 233 -10.50 25.95 -16.62
CA HIS A 233 -10.98 25.85 -15.24
C HIS A 233 -10.42 26.92 -14.28
N CYS A 234 -9.30 27.58 -14.60
CA CYS A 234 -8.80 28.71 -13.79
C CYS A 234 -9.54 30.04 -14.06
N ARG A 235 -10.48 30.10 -15.02
CA ARG A 235 -11.14 31.37 -15.38
C ARG A 235 -12.53 31.56 -14.78
N GLU A 236 -13.15 30.50 -14.29
CA GLU A 236 -14.54 30.56 -13.77
C GLU A 236 -14.63 30.54 -12.24
N GLU A 237 -13.63 30.02 -11.51
CA GLU A 237 -13.67 30.00 -10.03
C GLU A 237 -13.04 31.23 -9.34
N GLU A 238 -12.32 32.10 -10.05
CA GLU A 238 -11.75 33.33 -9.47
C GLU A 238 -12.65 34.58 -9.54
N LEU A 239 -13.89 34.46 -10.04
CA LEU A 239 -14.82 35.60 -10.08
C LEU A 239 -16.00 35.43 -9.10
N LYS A 240 -15.69 35.35 -7.80
CA LYS A 240 -16.67 35.73 -6.77
C LYS A 240 -16.74 37.27 -6.69
N PRO A 241 -17.93 37.88 -6.59
CA PRO A 241 -18.17 39.33 -6.73
C PRO A 241 -17.70 40.16 -5.52
N THR A 242 -16.82 39.63 -4.67
CA THR A 242 -16.40 40.29 -3.42
C THR A 242 -15.20 41.22 -3.61
N ILE A 243 -14.41 41.04 -4.67
CA ILE A 243 -13.21 41.85 -4.93
C ILE A 243 -13.56 43.16 -5.66
N GLN A 244 -14.60 43.18 -6.51
CA GLN A 244 -15.01 44.41 -7.21
C GLN A 244 -15.62 45.47 -6.29
N VAL A 245 -16.34 45.07 -5.24
CA VAL A 245 -16.92 46.02 -4.27
C VAL A 245 -15.84 46.69 -3.42
N ARG A 246 -14.83 45.92 -2.97
CA ARG A 246 -13.70 46.46 -2.18
C ARG A 246 -12.79 47.39 -2.96
N LEU A 247 -12.56 47.12 -4.25
CA LEU A 247 -11.75 47.99 -5.10
C LEU A 247 -12.43 49.31 -5.44
N GLN A 248 -13.76 49.40 -5.39
CA GLN A 248 -14.49 50.66 -5.57
C GLN A 248 -14.50 51.51 -4.31
N GLU A 249 -14.67 50.91 -3.12
CA GLU A 249 -14.58 51.62 -1.84
C GLU A 249 -13.17 52.19 -1.59
N GLU A 250 -12.11 51.42 -1.90
CA GLU A 250 -10.72 51.87 -1.74
C GLU A 250 -10.31 52.95 -2.78
N LEU A 251 -10.97 53.01 -3.94
CA LEU A 251 -10.71 54.05 -4.96
C LEU A 251 -11.38 55.39 -4.65
N GLU A 252 -12.52 55.39 -3.94
CA GLU A 252 -13.20 56.62 -3.49
C GLU A 252 -12.49 57.24 -2.29
N GLU A 253 -11.93 56.42 -1.39
CA GLU A 253 -11.16 56.88 -0.24
C GLU A 253 -9.80 57.48 -0.65
N ALA A 254 -9.17 56.95 -1.71
CA ALA A 254 -7.90 57.44 -2.25
C ALA A 254 -8.00 58.79 -3.00
N GLN A 255 -9.20 59.23 -3.39
CA GLN A 255 -9.40 60.47 -4.17
C GLN A 255 -9.64 61.72 -3.30
N THR A 256 -9.77 61.59 -1.98
CA THR A 256 -10.19 62.70 -1.10
C THR A 256 -9.10 63.27 -0.17
N THR A 257 -7.83 62.86 -0.28
CA THR A 257 -6.77 63.33 0.64
C THR A 257 -5.67 64.15 -0.06
N PRO A 258 -5.45 65.45 0.30
CA PRO A 258 -4.38 66.27 -0.30
C PRO A 258 -2.98 65.96 0.26
N MET A 259 -1.98 66.06 -0.63
CA MET A 259 -0.56 65.77 -0.42
C MET A 259 0.16 66.73 0.56
N GLY A 260 0.98 66.18 1.46
CA GLY A 260 1.98 66.94 2.23
C GLY A 260 2.84 66.13 3.23
N GLY A 261 3.90 65.45 2.74
CA GLY A 261 5.19 64.98 3.35
C GLY A 261 5.34 64.49 4.82
N PRO A 262 6.54 64.02 5.27
CA PRO A 262 7.52 63.11 4.67
C PRO A 262 7.70 61.78 5.46
N THR A 263 8.41 60.83 4.82
CA THR A 263 8.79 59.41 5.14
C THR A 263 9.20 59.01 6.57
N PRO A 264 9.01 57.70 6.92
CA PRO A 264 10.13 56.85 7.40
C PRO A 264 10.11 55.39 6.81
N PRO A 265 10.97 54.43 7.27
CA PRO A 265 12.17 53.86 6.64
C PRO A 265 11.94 52.49 5.92
N PRO A 266 12.97 51.83 5.31
CA PRO A 266 12.75 50.88 4.21
C PRO A 266 12.34 49.48 4.70
N ALA A 267 11.25 48.96 4.14
CA ALA A 267 10.84 47.57 4.26
C ALA A 267 11.55 46.69 3.21
N LYS A 268 11.90 45.48 3.63
CA LYS A 268 12.61 44.42 2.89
C LYS A 268 11.94 44.07 1.55
N PRO A 269 12.70 43.63 0.52
CA PRO A 269 12.11 43.25 -0.76
C PRO A 269 11.27 41.99 -0.60
N SER A 270 9.98 42.11 -0.93
CA SER A 270 9.07 40.99 -1.17
C SER A 270 9.45 40.28 -2.47
N PRO A 271 9.28 38.95 -2.57
CA PRO A 271 9.69 38.21 -3.76
C PRO A 271 8.73 38.47 -4.91
N ASP A 272 9.32 38.81 -6.06
CA ASP A 272 8.64 39.05 -7.33
C ASP A 272 7.64 37.95 -7.69
N LYS A 273 6.36 38.30 -7.67
CA LYS A 273 5.28 37.56 -8.34
C LYS A 273 5.40 37.75 -9.85
N LYS A 274 6.40 37.13 -10.47
CA LYS A 274 6.46 36.93 -11.93
C LYS A 274 6.91 35.50 -12.24
N GLY A 275 5.92 34.69 -12.62
CA GLY A 275 6.14 33.61 -13.58
C GLY A 275 6.45 32.23 -13.00
N LEU A 276 5.56 31.65 -12.19
CA LEU A 276 5.48 30.19 -12.01
C LEU A 276 5.52 29.42 -13.36
N PRO A 277 4.85 29.87 -14.44
CA PRO A 277 5.00 29.24 -15.76
C PRO A 277 6.41 29.39 -16.35
N MET A 278 7.10 30.51 -16.11
CA MET A 278 8.45 30.74 -16.62
C MET A 278 9.50 29.89 -15.87
N GLN A 279 9.29 29.65 -14.58
CA GLN A 279 10.11 28.71 -13.79
C GLN A 279 9.89 27.26 -14.23
N LEU A 280 8.65 26.88 -14.53
CA LEU A 280 8.32 25.57 -15.11
C LEU A 280 8.96 25.39 -16.50
N GLN A 281 8.96 26.44 -17.32
CA GLN A 281 9.55 26.43 -18.65
C GLN A 281 11.09 26.32 -18.59
N ARG A 282 11.75 27.06 -17.68
CA ARG A 282 13.20 26.90 -17.44
C ARG A 282 13.57 25.54 -16.87
N LEU A 283 12.72 24.92 -16.05
CA LEU A 283 12.93 23.56 -15.54
C LEU A 283 12.70 22.49 -16.62
N GLN A 284 11.84 22.77 -17.60
CA GLN A 284 11.67 21.92 -18.78
C GLN A 284 12.83 22.07 -19.77
N GLU A 285 13.35 23.29 -19.97
CA GLU A 285 14.54 23.56 -20.79
C GLU A 285 15.79 22.93 -20.17
N LYS A 286 16.01 23.06 -18.86
CA LYS A 286 17.12 22.36 -18.17
C LYS A 286 17.02 20.83 -18.22
N ARG A 287 15.80 20.27 -18.32
CA ARG A 287 15.61 18.83 -18.53
C ARG A 287 15.86 18.41 -19.98
N ARG A 288 15.66 19.31 -20.94
CA ARG A 288 16.01 19.10 -22.35
C ARG A 288 17.51 19.22 -22.59
N GLU A 289 18.18 20.18 -21.96
CA GLU A 289 19.64 20.34 -21.99
C GLU A 289 20.35 19.13 -21.34
N LYS A 290 19.82 18.60 -20.23
CA LYS A 290 20.32 17.34 -19.64
C LYS A 290 20.10 16.09 -20.50
N GLY A 291 19.35 16.20 -21.60
CA GLY A 291 19.03 15.10 -22.51
C GLY A 291 19.89 15.03 -23.77
N ASP A 292 20.67 16.08 -24.08
CA ASP A 292 21.58 16.13 -25.22
C ASP A 292 22.73 17.12 -24.91
N GLU A 293 23.74 16.65 -24.16
CA GLU A 293 25.07 17.28 -24.15
C GLU A 293 26.12 16.21 -23.84
N ILE A 294 26.73 15.68 -24.90
CA ILE A 294 28.05 15.04 -24.82
C ILE A 294 29.06 16.18 -24.87
N VAL A 295 29.43 16.72 -23.71
CA VAL A 295 30.65 17.53 -23.55
C VAL A 295 31.30 17.17 -22.21
N ASP A 296 32.41 16.45 -22.33
CA ASP A 296 33.52 16.23 -21.40
C ASP A 296 33.34 16.66 -19.93
N ALA A 297 32.96 15.68 -19.08
CA ALA A 297 33.13 15.79 -17.63
C ALA A 297 34.47 15.16 -17.21
N GLU A 298 35.27 15.90 -16.45
CA GLU A 298 36.54 15.44 -15.87
C GLU A 298 36.36 14.19 -14.97
N PRO A 299 37.40 13.35 -14.80
CA PRO A 299 37.29 12.03 -14.17
C PRO A 299 36.96 12.01 -12.67
N GLU A 300 36.89 13.15 -11.98
CA GLU A 300 36.72 13.23 -10.53
C GLU A 300 35.24 13.16 -10.07
N ASP A 301 34.27 13.48 -10.94
CA ASP A 301 32.84 13.52 -10.56
C ASP A 301 32.13 12.15 -10.56
N LEU A 302 32.76 11.11 -11.11
CA LEU A 302 32.19 9.75 -11.12
C LEU A 302 32.26 9.02 -9.77
N LYS A 303 33.04 9.52 -8.81
CA LYS A 303 33.11 8.89 -7.47
C LYS A 303 32.04 9.41 -6.52
N THR A 304 31.57 10.64 -6.71
CA THR A 304 30.61 11.30 -5.82
C THR A 304 29.16 10.91 -6.12
N GLN A 305 28.85 10.46 -7.35
CA GLN A 305 27.50 10.01 -7.71
C GLN A 305 27.13 8.59 -7.25
N LYS A 306 28.10 7.77 -6.83
CA LYS A 306 27.81 6.40 -6.36
C LYS A 306 27.27 6.33 -4.92
N GLN A 307 27.14 7.47 -4.24
CA GLN A 307 26.80 7.50 -2.81
C GLN A 307 25.71 8.51 -2.45
N GLU A 308 24.74 8.76 -3.32
CA GLU A 308 23.41 9.15 -2.84
C GLU A 308 22.72 7.91 -2.26
N ARG A 309 23.02 7.61 -0.97
CA ARG A 309 22.24 6.65 -0.18
C ARG A 309 20.76 7.00 -0.34
N ARG A 310 20.01 6.17 -1.06
CA ARG A 310 18.57 6.38 -1.29
C ARG A 310 17.86 6.42 0.06
N ARG A 311 17.42 7.62 0.45
CA ARG A 311 16.75 7.90 1.72
C ARG A 311 15.30 7.43 1.61
N PHE A 312 14.96 6.30 2.20
CA PHE A 312 13.59 5.77 2.23
C PHE A 312 13.00 5.87 3.65
N SER A 313 11.75 6.29 3.81
CA SER A 313 11.11 6.28 5.13
C SER A 313 10.91 4.83 5.58
N PHE A 314 11.00 4.62 6.89
CA PHE A 314 10.59 3.35 7.48
C PHE A 314 9.16 2.99 7.03
N SER A 315 8.26 3.97 6.98
CA SER A 315 6.90 3.86 6.42
C SER A 315 6.86 3.43 4.93
N TYR A 316 7.81 3.87 4.11
CA TYR A 316 7.92 3.45 2.70
C TYR A 316 8.34 1.99 2.57
N ILE A 317 9.22 1.53 3.45
CA ILE A 317 9.70 0.15 3.45
C ILE A 317 8.61 -0.80 3.93
N THR A 318 8.00 -0.49 5.06
CA THR A 318 6.88 -1.29 5.59
C THR A 318 5.75 -1.37 4.57
N LEU A 319 5.48 -0.27 3.87
CA LEU A 319 4.58 -0.25 2.74
C LEU A 319 5.01 -1.21 1.63
N GLN A 320 6.24 -1.11 1.12
CA GLN A 320 6.69 -1.94 0.00
C GLN A 320 6.60 -3.44 0.30
N VAL A 321 6.92 -3.86 1.53
CA VAL A 321 6.77 -5.26 1.96
C VAL A 321 5.31 -5.67 1.97
N MET A 322 4.44 -4.84 2.55
CA MET A 322 2.99 -5.08 2.57
C MET A 322 2.36 -5.11 1.18
N LEU A 323 2.95 -4.40 0.22
CA LEU A 323 2.46 -4.33 -1.15
C LEU A 323 2.93 -5.45 -2.05
N ALA A 324 4.02 -6.12 -1.69
CA ALA A 324 4.55 -7.18 -2.53
C ALA A 324 3.53 -8.30 -2.79
N PRO A 325 2.73 -8.76 -1.80
CA PRO A 325 1.66 -9.70 -2.04
C PRO A 325 0.57 -9.16 -2.97
N VAL A 326 0.18 -7.90 -2.81
CA VAL A 326 -0.84 -7.26 -3.66
C VAL A 326 -0.33 -7.14 -5.10
N ARG A 327 0.95 -6.80 -5.30
CA ARG A 327 1.59 -6.74 -6.62
C ARG A 327 1.68 -8.09 -7.28
N SER A 328 2.13 -9.10 -6.55
CA SER A 328 2.18 -10.49 -7.01
C SER A 328 0.80 -11.00 -7.39
N LEU A 329 -0.20 -10.74 -6.55
CA LEU A 329 -1.60 -11.05 -6.82
C LEU A 329 -2.09 -10.40 -8.11
N TRP A 330 -1.85 -9.08 -8.27
CA TRP A 330 -2.25 -8.34 -9.45
C TRP A 330 -1.59 -8.84 -10.74
N LEU A 331 -0.28 -9.04 -10.72
CA LEU A 331 0.46 -9.58 -11.87
C LEU A 331 0.01 -11.01 -12.21
N TYR A 332 -0.24 -11.84 -11.19
CA TYR A 332 -0.76 -13.19 -11.41
C TYR A 332 -2.18 -13.16 -12.00
N LEU A 333 -3.06 -12.29 -11.49
CA LEU A 333 -4.39 -12.09 -12.04
C LEU A 333 -4.31 -11.65 -13.52
N ILE A 334 -3.53 -10.62 -13.86
CA ILE A 334 -3.38 -10.16 -15.25
C ILE A 334 -2.84 -11.27 -16.15
N THR A 335 -1.75 -11.92 -15.76
CA THR A 335 -1.14 -12.99 -16.57
C THR A 335 -2.11 -14.13 -16.77
N ALA A 336 -2.87 -14.52 -15.75
CA ALA A 336 -3.82 -15.59 -15.86
C ALA A 336 -5.08 -15.25 -16.69
N PHE A 337 -5.57 -14.01 -16.64
CA PHE A 337 -6.66 -13.55 -17.51
C PHE A 337 -6.22 -13.46 -18.98
N THR A 338 -4.92 -13.32 -19.25
CA THR A 338 -4.36 -13.19 -20.61
C THR A 338 -3.83 -14.51 -21.19
N SER A 339 -3.39 -15.48 -20.36
CA SER A 339 -2.81 -16.77 -20.78
C SER A 339 -3.80 -17.95 -20.67
N SER A 340 -4.99 -17.81 -21.25
CA SER A 340 -6.16 -18.56 -20.77
C SER A 340 -6.14 -20.07 -21.07
N GLN A 341 -5.70 -20.52 -22.26
CA GLN A 341 -5.92 -21.91 -22.71
C GLN A 341 -5.18 -22.99 -21.91
N GLU A 342 -3.88 -22.85 -21.62
CA GLU A 342 -3.07 -23.90 -20.98
C GLU A 342 -3.37 -24.04 -19.47
N ARG A 343 -3.64 -22.93 -18.77
CA ARG A 343 -3.99 -22.96 -17.34
C ARG A 343 -5.41 -23.41 -17.07
N TYR A 344 -6.36 -23.22 -17.98
CA TYR A 344 -7.73 -23.77 -17.83
C TYR A 344 -7.71 -25.29 -17.60
N GLN A 345 -6.80 -26.00 -18.25
CA GLN A 345 -6.66 -27.44 -18.10
C GLN A 345 -6.01 -27.86 -16.77
N GLN A 346 -5.25 -26.96 -16.14
CA GLN A 346 -4.64 -27.20 -14.82
C GLN A 346 -5.65 -26.94 -13.70
N VAL A 347 -6.44 -25.86 -13.80
CA VAL A 347 -7.47 -25.47 -12.80
C VAL A 347 -8.59 -26.51 -12.69
N THR A 348 -8.98 -27.14 -13.81
CA THR A 348 -10.04 -28.17 -13.83
C THR A 348 -9.67 -29.43 -13.04
N ARG A 349 -8.38 -29.72 -12.86
CA ARG A 349 -7.88 -30.90 -12.12
C ARG A 349 -7.98 -30.76 -10.60
N HIS A 350 -8.12 -29.54 -10.07
CA HIS A 350 -8.22 -29.32 -8.63
C HIS A 350 -9.68 -29.41 -8.13
N LYS A 351 -9.88 -30.08 -7.00
CA LYS A 351 -11.15 -30.09 -6.26
C LYS A 351 -11.26 -28.82 -5.42
N LYS A 352 -12.39 -28.12 -5.53
CA LYS A 352 -12.70 -26.90 -4.74
C LYS A 352 -12.84 -27.31 -3.27
N LYS A 353 -12.12 -26.66 -2.34
CA LYS A 353 -12.29 -26.90 -0.89
C LYS A 353 -13.54 -26.17 -0.37
N THR A 354 -13.86 -25.01 -0.95
CA THR A 354 -14.99 -24.16 -0.52
C THR A 354 -16.31 -24.58 -1.19
N ARG A 355 -17.06 -25.49 -0.57
CA ARG A 355 -18.41 -25.86 -1.06
C ARG A 355 -19.36 -24.67 -0.82
N HIS A 356 -20.04 -24.20 -1.87
CA HIS A 356 -21.17 -23.24 -1.85
C HIS A 356 -20.93 -21.73 -1.68
N MET A 357 -19.70 -21.23 -1.52
CA MET A 357 -19.47 -19.76 -1.53
C MET A 357 -19.14 -19.24 -2.95
N ARG A 358 -19.79 -18.13 -3.34
CA ARG A 358 -19.49 -17.38 -4.56
C ARG A 358 -18.39 -16.37 -4.24
N LEU A 359 -17.18 -16.60 -4.73
CA LEU A 359 -16.00 -15.82 -4.36
C LEU A 359 -15.92 -14.49 -5.14
N VAL A 360 -16.52 -14.45 -6.33
CA VAL A 360 -16.49 -13.28 -7.21
C VAL A 360 -17.47 -12.18 -6.78
N GLU A 361 -18.60 -12.57 -6.19
CA GLU A 361 -19.72 -11.65 -5.91
C GLU A 361 -19.32 -10.45 -5.04
N PRO A 362 -18.60 -10.61 -3.91
CA PRO A 362 -18.23 -9.46 -3.06
C PRO A 362 -17.30 -8.47 -3.77
N ILE A 363 -16.37 -8.97 -4.59
CA ILE A 363 -15.48 -8.13 -5.40
C ILE A 363 -16.27 -7.35 -6.45
N MET A 364 -17.24 -8.00 -7.10
CA MET A 364 -18.09 -7.32 -8.08
C MET A 364 -19.00 -6.27 -7.43
N GLN A 365 -19.51 -6.53 -6.24
CA GLN A 365 -20.26 -5.53 -5.47
C GLN A 365 -19.38 -4.34 -5.09
N PHE A 366 -18.15 -4.59 -4.64
CA PHE A 366 -17.18 -3.53 -4.40
C PHE A 366 -16.92 -2.71 -5.67
N LEU A 367 -16.64 -3.36 -6.80
CA LEU A 367 -16.39 -2.67 -8.07
C LEU A 367 -17.61 -1.86 -8.54
N ARG A 368 -18.83 -2.37 -8.35
CA ARG A 368 -20.06 -1.64 -8.66
C ARG A 368 -20.16 -0.34 -7.89
N VAL A 369 -19.85 -0.38 -6.59
CA VAL A 369 -19.79 0.82 -5.77
C VAL A 369 -18.60 1.67 -6.20
N ALA A 370 -17.36 1.18 -6.13
CA ALA A 370 -16.15 1.92 -6.43
C ALA A 370 -16.20 2.67 -7.78
N LEU A 371 -16.70 2.05 -8.85
CA LEU A 371 -16.81 2.64 -10.19
C LEU A 371 -18.02 3.56 -10.42
N LEU A 372 -18.82 3.85 -9.38
CA LEU A 372 -20.02 4.72 -9.46
C LEU A 372 -21.02 4.21 -10.52
N VAL A 373 -21.21 2.89 -10.62
CA VAL A 373 -22.05 2.28 -11.66
C VAL A 373 -23.49 2.80 -11.62
N GLU A 374 -24.01 3.16 -10.45
CA GLU A 374 -25.39 3.63 -10.28
C GLU A 374 -25.61 5.08 -10.72
N ASP A 375 -24.57 5.91 -10.64
CA ASP A 375 -24.64 7.33 -11.00
C ASP A 375 -24.40 7.56 -12.51
N ARG A 376 -24.06 6.49 -13.25
CA ARG A 376 -23.65 6.54 -14.66
C ARG A 376 -24.57 5.64 -15.51
N PRO A 377 -25.46 6.17 -16.36
CA PRO A 377 -26.52 5.41 -17.00
C PRO A 377 -26.03 4.35 -17.99
N VAL A 378 -24.97 4.58 -18.79
CA VAL A 378 -24.47 3.53 -19.71
C VAL A 378 -23.69 2.48 -18.95
N LEU A 379 -22.93 2.85 -17.92
CA LEU A 379 -22.25 1.88 -17.07
C LEU A 379 -23.25 1.02 -16.30
N GLN A 380 -24.34 1.61 -15.80
CA GLN A 380 -25.48 0.90 -15.21
C GLN A 380 -26.11 -0.07 -16.21
N TRP A 381 -26.37 0.39 -17.44
CA TRP A 381 -26.89 -0.44 -18.52
C TRP A 381 -25.91 -1.58 -18.84
N ALA A 382 -24.62 -1.30 -19.00
CA ALA A 382 -23.59 -2.29 -19.28
C ALA A 382 -23.51 -3.33 -18.17
N TRP A 383 -23.59 -2.89 -16.91
CA TRP A 383 -23.65 -3.77 -15.75
C TRP A 383 -24.88 -4.68 -15.76
N GLN A 384 -26.05 -4.13 -16.10
CA GLN A 384 -27.29 -4.90 -16.27
C GLN A 384 -27.19 -5.90 -17.42
N MET A 385 -26.57 -5.54 -18.54
CA MET A 385 -26.35 -6.43 -19.68
C MET A 385 -25.40 -7.58 -19.30
N VAL A 386 -24.29 -7.29 -18.61
CA VAL A 386 -23.42 -8.33 -18.06
C VAL A 386 -24.21 -9.21 -17.09
N ALA A 387 -25.05 -8.61 -16.24
CA ALA A 387 -25.82 -9.39 -15.29
C ALA A 387 -26.94 -10.24 -15.92
N MET A 388 -27.55 -9.77 -17.01
CA MET A 388 -28.65 -10.46 -17.68
C MET A 388 -28.15 -11.52 -18.66
N PHE A 389 -27.05 -11.28 -19.36
CA PHE A 389 -26.56 -12.17 -20.41
C PHE A 389 -25.32 -12.95 -19.99
N VAL A 390 -24.37 -12.35 -19.27
CA VAL A 390 -23.11 -13.02 -18.94
C VAL A 390 -23.27 -13.91 -17.70
N TRP A 391 -23.92 -13.43 -16.63
CA TRP A 391 -24.08 -14.23 -15.40
C TRP A 391 -24.86 -15.53 -15.60
N PRO A 392 -26.00 -15.57 -16.34
CA PRO A 392 -26.69 -16.82 -16.63
C PRO A 392 -25.86 -17.79 -17.48
N LEU A 393 -25.10 -17.28 -18.45
CA LEU A 393 -24.19 -18.12 -19.24
C LEU A 393 -23.09 -18.73 -18.36
N ILE A 394 -22.44 -17.91 -17.51
CA ILE A 394 -21.45 -18.39 -16.53
C ILE A 394 -22.06 -19.46 -15.61
N ARG A 395 -23.35 -19.35 -15.26
CA ARG A 395 -24.06 -20.32 -14.43
C ARG A 395 -24.36 -21.63 -15.17
N VAL A 396 -24.87 -21.54 -16.40
CA VAL A 396 -25.28 -22.70 -17.21
C VAL A 396 -24.08 -23.53 -17.66
N PHE A 397 -22.97 -22.89 -18.02
CA PHE A 397 -21.76 -23.58 -18.48
C PHE A 397 -20.82 -23.99 -17.33
N GLY A 398 -21.25 -23.88 -16.07
CA GLY A 398 -20.40 -24.20 -14.91
C GLY A 398 -19.19 -23.28 -14.73
N GLY A 399 -19.14 -22.18 -15.50
CA GLY A 399 -18.10 -21.15 -15.44
C GLY A 399 -17.96 -20.51 -14.07
N GLY A 400 -19.05 -20.37 -13.30
CA GLY A 400 -18.99 -19.80 -11.95
C GLY A 400 -18.11 -20.61 -11.01
N LEU A 401 -18.17 -21.94 -11.09
CA LEU A 401 -17.29 -22.83 -10.32
C LEU A 401 -15.83 -22.74 -10.78
N LEU A 402 -15.60 -22.52 -12.07
CA LEU A 402 -14.25 -22.36 -12.63
C LEU A 402 -13.62 -21.04 -12.19
N VAL A 403 -14.36 -19.93 -12.23
CA VAL A 403 -13.87 -18.63 -11.76
C VAL A 403 -13.58 -18.67 -10.26
N ASP A 404 -14.45 -19.29 -9.46
CA ASP A 404 -14.20 -19.45 -8.03
C ASP A 404 -12.92 -20.29 -7.77
N LYS A 405 -12.77 -21.44 -8.44
CA LYS A 405 -11.54 -22.27 -8.30
C LYS A 405 -10.30 -21.50 -8.71
N PHE A 406 -10.40 -20.71 -9.78
CA PHE A 406 -9.31 -19.91 -10.28
C PHE A 406 -8.90 -18.82 -9.28
N LEU A 407 -9.86 -18.11 -8.68
CA LEU A 407 -9.59 -17.12 -7.64
C LEU A 407 -9.00 -17.75 -6.38
N GLU A 408 -9.57 -18.87 -5.91
CA GLU A 408 -9.05 -19.63 -4.76
C GLU A 408 -7.58 -20.05 -5.00
N GLN A 409 -7.28 -20.62 -6.18
CA GLN A 409 -5.90 -20.98 -6.54
C GLN A 409 -4.97 -19.76 -6.64
N THR A 410 -5.48 -18.64 -7.13
CA THR A 410 -4.70 -17.39 -7.21
C THR A 410 -4.29 -16.92 -5.82
N ILE A 411 -5.21 -16.92 -4.85
CA ILE A 411 -4.92 -16.56 -3.47
C ILE A 411 -3.92 -17.55 -2.85
N LEU A 412 -4.15 -18.85 -3.01
CA LEU A 412 -3.25 -19.88 -2.49
C LEU A 412 -1.85 -19.82 -3.12
N HIS A 413 -1.75 -19.43 -4.39
CA HIS A 413 -0.47 -19.25 -5.09
C HIS A 413 0.32 -18.06 -4.54
N VAL A 414 -0.36 -16.94 -4.27
CA VAL A 414 0.27 -15.73 -3.69
C VAL A 414 0.77 -15.97 -2.26
N ILE A 415 0.19 -16.94 -1.55
CA ILE A 415 0.58 -17.36 -0.20
C ILE A 415 1.45 -18.63 -0.22
N SER A 416 1.82 -19.11 -1.42
CA SER A 416 2.69 -20.28 -1.53
C SER A 416 4.10 -19.97 -1.00
N GLU A 417 4.80 -21.04 -0.62
CA GLU A 417 6.16 -21.00 -0.07
C GLU A 417 7.11 -20.09 -0.88
N GLY A 418 7.13 -20.24 -2.21
CA GLY A 418 8.02 -19.47 -3.07
C GLY A 418 7.75 -17.96 -3.03
N TYR A 419 6.50 -17.56 -2.89
CA TYR A 419 6.13 -16.14 -2.77
C TYR A 419 6.42 -15.59 -1.37
N ILE A 420 6.24 -16.40 -0.32
CA ILE A 420 6.62 -16.00 1.04
C ILE A 420 8.12 -15.74 1.12
N VAL A 421 8.95 -16.63 0.56
CA VAL A 421 10.40 -16.42 0.47
C VAL A 421 10.72 -15.13 -0.29
N PHE A 422 10.06 -14.90 -1.43
CA PHE A 422 10.21 -13.66 -2.18
C PHE A 422 9.84 -12.41 -1.35
N TYR A 423 8.76 -12.45 -0.57
CA TYR A 423 8.36 -11.32 0.28
C TYR A 423 9.35 -11.07 1.41
N LEU A 424 9.87 -12.13 2.03
CA LEU A 424 10.91 -12.03 3.06
C LEU A 424 12.20 -11.44 2.47
N GLN A 425 12.65 -11.92 1.30
CA GLN A 425 13.83 -11.38 0.64
C GLN A 425 13.65 -9.92 0.27
N LEU A 426 12.52 -9.58 -0.33
CA LEU A 426 12.20 -8.21 -0.68
C LEU A 426 12.19 -7.32 0.56
N GLY A 427 11.57 -7.74 1.65
CA GLY A 427 11.57 -6.97 2.89
C GLY A 427 12.95 -6.82 3.52
N ARG A 428 13.80 -7.85 3.43
CA ARG A 428 15.17 -7.79 3.92
C ARG A 428 15.98 -6.79 3.11
N ASP A 429 15.90 -6.87 1.79
CA ASP A 429 16.65 -6.00 0.89
C ASP A 429 16.16 -4.54 0.98
N LEU A 430 14.90 -4.33 1.36
CA LEU A 430 14.35 -3.00 1.63
C LEU A 430 14.67 -2.46 3.02
N LEU A 431 14.73 -3.27 4.07
CA LEU A 431 15.05 -2.81 5.42
C LEU A 431 16.57 -2.70 5.65
N TRP A 432 17.35 -3.54 4.97
CA TRP A 432 18.80 -3.62 5.02
C TRP A 432 19.43 -3.64 3.61
N PRO A 433 19.30 -2.56 2.83
CA PRO A 433 20.04 -2.44 1.58
C PRO A 433 21.54 -2.57 1.87
N ASP A 434 22.21 -3.47 1.15
CA ASP A 434 23.62 -3.81 1.35
C ASP A 434 23.98 -4.23 2.81
N GLY A 435 22.99 -4.69 3.58
CA GLY A 435 23.17 -5.12 4.96
C GLY A 435 23.25 -3.98 5.98
N VAL A 436 22.79 -2.76 5.69
CA VAL A 436 22.74 -1.63 6.65
C VAL A 436 21.31 -1.15 6.84
N PHE A 437 20.87 -0.95 8.09
CA PHE A 437 19.51 -0.53 8.40
C PHE A 437 19.17 0.86 7.83
N ILE A 438 17.99 1.02 7.24
CA ILE A 438 17.58 2.29 6.60
C ILE A 438 17.30 3.41 7.61
N SER A 439 17.72 4.64 7.27
CA SER A 439 17.39 5.88 7.98
C SER A 439 16.07 6.50 7.50
N ARG A 440 15.23 6.99 8.43
CA ARG A 440 13.94 7.66 8.16
C ARG A 440 14.09 8.77 7.09
N SER A 441 13.35 8.69 5.99
CA SER A 441 13.27 9.77 4.99
C SER A 441 12.45 10.97 5.49
N GLU A 442 12.68 12.10 4.84
CA GLU A 442 11.89 13.32 4.97
C GLU A 442 10.45 13.13 4.47
N THR A 443 9.55 13.96 4.99
CA THR A 443 8.14 13.97 4.59
C THR A 443 8.00 14.54 3.17
N PRO A 444 7.17 13.92 2.31
CA PRO A 444 7.03 14.36 0.92
C PRO A 444 6.38 15.75 0.85
N THR A 445 6.93 16.60 -0.02
CA THR A 445 6.43 17.98 -0.25
C THR A 445 5.05 17.96 -0.91
N ALA A 446 4.23 19.00 -0.69
CA ALA A 446 2.89 19.12 -1.29
C ALA A 446 2.89 18.94 -2.83
N LEU A 447 3.89 19.51 -3.53
CA LEU A 447 4.04 19.33 -4.97
C LEU A 447 4.31 17.86 -5.36
N GLN A 448 5.14 17.15 -4.59
CA GLN A 448 5.44 15.74 -4.84
C GLN A 448 4.21 14.87 -4.63
N ARG A 449 3.39 15.20 -3.62
CA ARG A 449 2.12 14.51 -3.37
C ARG A 449 1.17 14.65 -4.55
N GLU A 450 1.02 15.87 -5.05
CA GLU A 450 0.16 16.14 -6.19
C GLU A 450 0.66 15.47 -7.48
N GLN A 451 1.97 15.52 -7.74
CA GLN A 451 2.57 14.81 -8.88
C GLN A 451 2.32 13.31 -8.82
N LEU A 452 2.46 12.71 -7.64
CA LEU A 452 2.25 11.27 -7.47
C LEU A 452 0.78 10.89 -7.63
N ARG A 453 -0.14 11.73 -7.14
CA ARG A 453 -1.59 11.57 -7.35
C ARG A 453 -1.93 11.56 -8.84
N VAL A 454 -1.53 12.60 -9.58
CA VAL A 454 -1.80 12.70 -11.02
C VAL A 454 -1.18 11.52 -11.78
N ARG A 455 0.04 11.11 -11.41
CA ARG A 455 0.70 9.94 -12.02
C ARG A 455 -0.09 8.65 -11.76
N ALA A 456 -0.58 8.43 -10.54
CA ALA A 456 -1.39 7.26 -10.19
C ALA A 456 -2.71 7.23 -10.98
N GLU A 457 -3.41 8.37 -11.08
CA GLU A 457 -4.64 8.50 -11.87
C GLU A 457 -4.40 8.18 -13.37
N ARG A 458 -3.32 8.71 -13.96
CA ARG A 458 -2.94 8.42 -15.35
C ARG A 458 -2.57 6.96 -15.58
N LEU A 459 -1.85 6.34 -14.65
CA LEU A 459 -1.52 4.92 -14.72
C LEU A 459 -2.78 4.06 -14.69
N LEU A 460 -3.74 4.37 -13.81
CA LEU A 460 -5.03 3.71 -13.79
C LEU A 460 -5.79 3.91 -15.10
N THR A 461 -5.75 5.12 -15.66
CA THR A 461 -6.39 5.48 -16.95
C THR A 461 -5.89 4.60 -18.09
N VAL A 462 -4.58 4.37 -18.15
CA VAL A 462 -3.94 3.58 -19.20
C VAL A 462 -4.00 2.07 -18.93
N SER A 463 -4.17 1.65 -17.67
CA SER A 463 -4.30 0.23 -17.30
C SER A 463 -5.55 -0.44 -17.89
N PHE A 464 -6.61 0.33 -18.13
CA PHE A 464 -7.79 -0.18 -18.82
C PHE A 464 -7.46 -0.46 -20.30
N PRO A 465 -7.74 -1.67 -20.81
CA PRO A 465 -7.29 -2.11 -22.12
C PRO A 465 -7.78 -1.17 -23.23
N TYR A 466 -6.83 -0.49 -23.88
CA TYR A 466 -7.06 0.32 -25.08
C TYR A 466 -6.21 -0.22 -26.21
N ARG A 467 -6.84 -0.83 -27.21
CA ARG A 467 -6.14 -1.30 -28.42
C ARG A 467 -6.14 -0.16 -29.44
N LYS A 468 -5.02 0.56 -29.59
CA LYS A 468 -4.79 1.43 -30.76
C LYS A 468 -4.88 0.53 -32.00
N GLN A 469 -5.90 0.74 -32.83
CA GLN A 469 -6.10 0.03 -34.08
C GLN A 469 -5.02 0.45 -35.09
N LYS A 470 -3.85 -0.16 -35.00
CA LYS A 470 -2.80 -0.09 -36.03
C LYS A 470 -2.41 -1.50 -36.44
N GLU A 471 -3.37 -2.24 -36.99
CA GLU A 471 -3.06 -3.37 -37.87
C GLU A 471 -4.28 -3.67 -38.75
N LYS A 472 -4.19 -3.26 -40.02
CA LYS A 472 -5.02 -3.77 -41.09
C LYS A 472 -4.77 -5.28 -41.18
N LYS A 473 -5.63 -6.10 -40.59
CA LYS A 473 -6.22 -7.33 -41.19
C LYS A 473 -6.95 -8.15 -40.13
N ARG A 474 -8.28 -8.24 -40.31
CA ARG A 474 -9.18 -9.35 -39.95
C ARG A 474 -8.84 -10.16 -38.69
N SER A 475 -9.39 -9.78 -37.54
CA SER A 475 -10.03 -10.72 -36.60
C SER A 475 -10.93 -10.01 -35.56
N HIS A 476 -12.22 -10.32 -35.62
CA HIS A 476 -13.32 -10.18 -34.64
C HIS A 476 -13.15 -9.35 -33.33
N GLY A 477 -13.33 -8.03 -33.41
CA GLY A 477 -14.58 -7.35 -33.04
C GLY A 477 -15.13 -7.27 -31.59
N HIS A 478 -14.50 -7.81 -30.55
CA HIS A 478 -15.14 -7.84 -29.20
C HIS A 478 -14.48 -7.00 -28.10
N THR A 479 -13.19 -6.66 -28.20
CA THR A 479 -12.46 -5.99 -27.10
C THR A 479 -12.30 -4.48 -27.26
N ALA A 480 -12.40 -3.95 -28.49
CA ALA A 480 -12.35 -2.50 -28.75
C ALA A 480 -13.56 -1.74 -28.17
N LYS A 481 -14.66 -2.45 -27.85
CA LYS A 481 -15.86 -1.89 -27.24
C LYS A 481 -15.78 -1.77 -25.72
N PHE A 482 -14.85 -2.44 -25.04
CA PHE A 482 -14.89 -2.56 -23.58
C PHE A 482 -14.64 -1.22 -22.86
N ARG A 483 -13.64 -0.44 -23.30
CA ARG A 483 -13.35 0.89 -22.73
C ARG A 483 -14.43 1.92 -23.05
N THR A 484 -14.94 1.94 -24.29
CA THR A 484 -16.02 2.83 -24.72
C THR A 484 -17.34 2.49 -24.02
N VAL A 485 -17.58 1.22 -23.69
CA VAL A 485 -18.78 0.76 -22.95
C VAL A 485 -18.68 1.02 -21.45
N LEU A 486 -17.48 0.94 -20.85
CA LEU A 486 -17.31 1.18 -19.41
C LEU A 486 -17.28 2.67 -19.03
N PHE A 487 -16.76 3.54 -19.89
CA PHE A 487 -16.50 4.93 -19.52
C PHE A 487 -17.13 5.96 -20.44
N GLU A 488 -17.91 5.54 -21.44
CA GLU A 488 -18.64 6.40 -22.40
C GLU A 488 -17.76 7.36 -23.23
N THR A 489 -16.44 7.36 -23.01
CA THR A 489 -15.53 8.35 -23.56
C THR A 489 -14.29 7.73 -24.20
N ASN A 490 -13.91 8.28 -25.36
CA ASN A 490 -12.61 8.03 -25.96
C ASN A 490 -11.57 9.04 -25.46
N ASP A 491 -12.00 10.10 -24.76
CA ASP A 491 -11.14 11.16 -24.26
C ASP A 491 -10.47 10.74 -22.96
N LEU A 492 -9.14 10.76 -22.95
CA LEU A 492 -8.34 10.38 -21.79
C LEU A 492 -8.59 11.26 -20.58
N ASN A 493 -8.97 12.53 -20.79
CA ASN A 493 -9.20 13.49 -19.71
C ASN A 493 -10.51 13.21 -18.95
N GLU A 494 -11.57 12.85 -19.67
CA GLU A 494 -12.84 12.48 -19.04
C GLU A 494 -12.71 11.15 -18.30
N LEU A 495 -11.97 10.19 -18.87
CA LEU A 495 -11.62 8.94 -18.18
C LEU A 495 -10.79 9.20 -16.92
N GLN A 496 -9.82 10.11 -16.98
CA GLN A 496 -9.03 10.50 -15.80
C GLN A 496 -9.94 11.12 -14.73
N SER A 497 -10.91 11.96 -15.11
CA SER A 497 -11.90 12.51 -14.17
C SER A 497 -12.74 11.41 -13.51
N HIS A 498 -13.18 10.42 -14.28
CA HIS A 498 -13.92 9.28 -13.72
C HIS A 498 -13.06 8.52 -12.72
N ILE A 499 -11.80 8.28 -13.05
CA ILE A 499 -10.86 7.60 -12.15
C ILE A 499 -10.60 8.43 -10.90
N HIS A 500 -10.50 9.76 -11.02
CA HIS A 500 -10.40 10.65 -9.87
C HIS A 500 -11.57 10.43 -8.91
N ASP A 501 -12.81 10.41 -9.39
CA ASP A 501 -14.00 10.15 -8.57
C ASP A 501 -13.96 8.77 -7.88
N THR A 502 -13.36 7.76 -8.51
CA THR A 502 -13.21 6.42 -7.91
C THR A 502 -12.17 6.36 -6.79
N ILE A 503 -11.09 7.14 -6.87
CA ILE A 503 -10.03 7.17 -5.85
C ILE A 503 -10.33 8.24 -4.78
N GLU A 504 -11.31 9.12 -5.04
CA GLU A 504 -11.71 10.20 -4.14
C GLU A 504 -11.89 9.78 -2.67
N PRO A 505 -12.58 8.65 -2.35
CA PRO A 505 -12.75 8.22 -0.96
C PRO A 505 -11.43 7.95 -0.23
N LEU A 506 -10.35 7.66 -0.98
CA LEU A 506 -9.02 7.38 -0.46
C LEU A 506 -8.12 8.63 -0.35
N GLN A 507 -8.62 9.82 -0.68
CA GLN A 507 -7.83 11.06 -0.64
C GLN A 507 -7.75 11.68 0.76
N ASN A 508 -8.60 11.27 1.70
CA ASN A 508 -8.60 11.82 3.06
C ASN A 508 -7.93 10.84 4.04
N LYS A 509 -6.83 11.27 4.67
CA LYS A 509 -6.07 10.45 5.64
C LYS A 509 -6.91 10.04 6.85
N TYR A 510 -7.74 10.94 7.39
CA TYR A 510 -8.59 10.65 8.54
C TYR A 510 -9.62 9.57 8.21
N ILE A 511 -10.29 9.68 7.05
CA ILE A 511 -11.24 8.67 6.56
C ILE A 511 -10.53 7.33 6.32
N ASN A 512 -9.34 7.35 5.72
CA ASN A 512 -8.54 6.14 5.53
C ASN A 512 -8.15 5.48 6.86
N LYS A 513 -7.93 6.23 7.95
CA LYS A 513 -7.65 5.65 9.27
C LYS A 513 -8.78 4.75 9.75
N HIS A 514 -10.04 5.14 9.52
CA HIS A 514 -11.18 4.30 9.85
C HIS A 514 -11.15 2.96 9.10
N LEU A 515 -10.89 3.00 7.78
CA LEU A 515 -10.71 1.79 6.99
C LEU A 515 -9.56 0.95 7.53
N MET A 516 -8.43 1.57 7.87
CA MET A 516 -7.25 0.85 8.35
C MET A 516 -7.48 0.18 9.70
N PHE A 517 -8.14 0.82 10.66
CA PHE A 517 -8.44 0.17 11.93
C PHE A 517 -9.46 -0.96 11.78
N LEU A 518 -10.49 -0.78 10.93
CA LEU A 518 -11.41 -1.87 10.63
C LEU A 518 -10.72 -3.05 9.91
N LEU A 519 -9.71 -2.78 9.09
CA LEU A 519 -8.87 -3.83 8.50
C LEU A 519 -7.98 -4.51 9.56
N VAL A 520 -7.43 -3.75 10.51
CA VAL A 520 -6.68 -4.31 11.64
C VAL A 520 -7.58 -5.21 12.49
N ASP A 521 -8.79 -4.77 12.84
CA ASP A 521 -9.79 -5.59 13.54
C ASP A 521 -10.14 -6.86 12.76
N LEU A 522 -10.33 -6.74 11.44
CA LEU A 522 -10.65 -7.87 10.59
C LEU A 522 -9.52 -8.90 10.55
N VAL A 523 -8.27 -8.44 10.42
CA VAL A 523 -7.08 -9.31 10.42
C VAL A 523 -6.86 -9.91 11.80
N ALA A 524 -6.94 -9.10 12.86
CA ALA A 524 -6.76 -9.54 14.24
C ALA A 524 -7.80 -10.59 14.63
N SER A 525 -9.08 -10.35 14.37
CA SER A 525 -10.16 -11.33 14.64
C SER A 525 -10.06 -12.61 13.82
N THR A 526 -9.39 -12.57 12.67
CA THR A 526 -9.18 -13.76 11.83
C THR A 526 -7.96 -14.57 12.28
N ILE A 527 -6.87 -13.91 12.69
CA ILE A 527 -5.64 -14.58 13.16
C ILE A 527 -5.78 -15.05 14.62
N LEU A 528 -6.49 -14.27 15.44
CA LEU A 528 -6.69 -14.45 16.88
C LEU A 528 -8.19 -14.46 17.19
N PRO A 529 -8.91 -15.55 16.87
CA PRO A 529 -10.34 -15.66 17.16
C PRO A 529 -10.67 -15.54 18.66
N GLU A 530 -9.70 -15.82 19.54
CA GLU A 530 -9.83 -15.67 21.00
C GLU A 530 -10.05 -14.22 21.44
N LEU A 531 -9.77 -13.24 20.58
CA LEU A 531 -10.07 -11.83 20.83
C LEU A 531 -11.58 -11.55 20.80
N VAL A 532 -12.34 -12.33 20.02
CA VAL A 532 -13.77 -12.14 19.79
C VAL A 532 -14.59 -13.09 20.67
N GLU A 533 -14.13 -14.32 20.81
CA GLU A 533 -14.76 -15.33 21.66
C GLU A 533 -13.89 -15.54 22.91
N PRO A 534 -14.27 -14.99 24.08
CA PRO A 534 -13.53 -15.30 25.31
C PRO A 534 -13.59 -16.80 25.57
N ASN A 535 -12.43 -17.41 25.83
CA ASN A 535 -12.34 -18.83 26.19
C ASN A 535 -13.35 -19.13 27.31
N LYS A 536 -14.24 -20.11 27.08
CA LYS A 536 -15.20 -20.56 28.09
C LYS A 536 -14.52 -21.02 29.37
N ASP A 537 -13.25 -21.43 29.29
CA ASP A 537 -12.47 -21.90 30.44
C ASP A 537 -11.99 -20.76 31.37
N GLU A 538 -11.94 -19.49 30.92
CA GLU A 538 -11.65 -18.34 31.81
C GLU A 538 -12.90 -17.80 32.53
N ALA A 539 -14.10 -18.28 32.18
CA ALA A 539 -15.36 -17.84 32.79
C ALA A 539 -15.70 -18.62 34.08
N ASP A 540 -15.06 -19.76 34.33
CA ASP A 540 -15.27 -20.58 35.54
C ASP A 540 -14.31 -20.21 36.69
N ASP A 541 -13.31 -19.37 36.43
CA ASP A 541 -12.25 -18.97 37.38
C ASP A 541 -12.32 -17.47 37.78
N ARG A 542 -13.44 -16.78 37.50
CA ARG A 542 -13.67 -15.38 37.93
C ARG A 542 -14.79 -15.23 38.95
#